data_AF-A0A381UYI3-F1
#
_entry.id   AF-A0A381UYI3-F1
#
_cell.length_a   1.000
_cell.length_b   1.000
_cell.length_c   1.000
_cell.angle_alpha   90.00
_cell.angle_beta   90.00
_cell.angle_gamma   90.00
#
_symmetry.space_group_name_H-M   'P 1'
#
loop_
_entity.id
_entity.type
_entity.pdbx_description
1 polymer ?
#
loop_
_entity_poly.entity_id
_entity_poly.type
_entity_poly.pdbx_seq_one_letter_code
_entity_poly.pdbx_strand_id
1 'polypeptide(L)'
;MMNISEIIDDIVLLKLENHEPLKDLGIIQKSLFAKILGYDEHGVWIHHPKFQVAEAPDGKQIKLIKPSKTREVAASVLIPWGFIISIVHFPGVEGLDFPSPFEKQIGFDTDTK
;
A
#
# COMPACT_ATOMS: atom_id res chain seq x y z
N MET A 1 2.81 25.75 -6.42
CA MET A 1 3.60 24.85 -7.30
C MET A 1 3.44 23.48 -6.71
N MET A 2 3.03 22.50 -7.52
CA MET A 2 2.73 21.17 -7.01
C MET A 2 3.93 20.57 -6.26
N ASN A 3 3.70 20.01 -5.07
CA ASN A 3 4.71 19.29 -4.30
C ASN A 3 4.15 18.00 -3.68
N ILE A 4 5.01 17.03 -3.40
CA ILE A 4 4.61 15.75 -2.83
C ILE A 4 4.03 15.87 -1.41
N SER A 5 4.35 16.94 -0.68
CA SER A 5 3.68 17.23 0.60
C SER A 5 2.20 17.56 0.44
N GLU A 6 1.75 17.99 -0.74
CA GLU A 6 0.35 18.34 -1.01
C GLU A 6 -0.53 17.12 -1.25
N ILE A 7 0.06 15.94 -1.49
CA ILE A 7 -0.68 14.68 -1.71
C ILE A 7 -0.76 13.79 -0.46
N ILE A 8 -0.28 14.27 0.70
CA ILE A 8 -0.44 13.55 1.97
C ILE A 8 -1.93 13.44 2.29
N ASP A 9 -2.35 12.27 2.77
CA ASP A 9 -3.73 11.89 3.02
C ASP A 9 -4.62 11.72 1.77
N ASP A 10 -4.03 11.82 0.58
CA ASP A 10 -4.75 11.68 -0.69
C ASP A 10 -4.54 10.33 -1.36
N ILE A 11 -5.43 9.97 -2.30
CA ILE A 11 -5.28 8.81 -3.16
C ILE A 11 -4.63 9.20 -4.48
N VAL A 12 -3.50 8.54 -4.75
CA VAL A 12 -2.77 8.69 -6.00
C VAL A 12 -2.65 7.36 -6.72
N LEU A 13 -2.38 7.44 -8.02
CA LEU A 13 -1.98 6.28 -8.81
C LEU A 13 -0.45 6.24 -8.89
N LEU A 14 0.13 5.22 -8.25
CA LEU A 14 1.55 4.90 -8.37
C LEU A 14 1.78 4.06 -9.63
N LYS A 15 2.74 4.47 -10.45
CA LYS A 15 3.29 3.65 -11.55
C LYS A 15 4.61 3.05 -11.10
N LEU A 16 4.69 1.72 -11.16
CA LEU A 16 5.82 0.96 -10.62
C LEU A 16 6.66 0.33 -11.73
N GLU A 17 7.97 0.24 -11.50
CA GLU A 17 8.93 -0.55 -12.29
C GLU A 17 9.60 -1.60 -11.44
N ASN A 18 10.05 -2.71 -12.05
CA ASN A 18 10.81 -3.76 -11.38
C ASN A 18 10.14 -4.22 -10.06
N HIS A 19 8.80 -4.22 -10.02
CA HIS A 19 8.01 -4.34 -8.78
C HIS A 19 7.83 -5.78 -8.30
N GLU A 20 8.54 -6.73 -8.90
CA GLU A 20 8.47 -8.15 -8.53
C GLU A 20 8.76 -8.39 -7.04
N PRO A 21 9.73 -7.70 -6.39
CA PRO A 21 9.93 -7.82 -4.94
C PRO A 21 8.75 -7.30 -4.10
N LEU A 22 7.89 -6.43 -4.65
CA LEU A 22 6.73 -5.90 -3.94
C LEU A 22 5.55 -6.88 -3.92
N LYS A 23 5.62 -7.99 -4.66
CA LYS A 23 4.58 -9.03 -4.66
C LYS A 23 4.38 -9.67 -3.28
N ASP A 24 5.45 -9.79 -2.50
CA ASP A 24 5.40 -10.30 -1.12
C ASP A 24 4.60 -9.37 -0.18
N LEU A 25 4.38 -8.11 -0.61
CA LEU A 25 3.55 -7.12 0.07
C LEU A 25 2.12 -7.05 -0.53
N GLY A 26 1.74 -7.99 -1.40
CA GLY A 26 0.46 -8.00 -2.10
C GLY A 26 0.36 -7.06 -3.30
N ILE A 27 1.46 -6.41 -3.69
CA ILE A 27 1.49 -5.45 -4.81
C ILE A 27 1.91 -6.18 -6.09
N ILE A 28 0.92 -6.73 -6.78
CA ILE A 28 1.14 -7.61 -7.94
C ILE A 28 1.15 -6.83 -9.25
N GLN A 29 0.43 -5.70 -9.30
CA GLN A 29 0.25 -4.89 -10.49
C GLN A 29 1.31 -3.79 -10.59
N LYS A 30 1.71 -3.45 -11.82
CA LYS A 30 2.60 -2.30 -12.13
C LYS A 30 1.97 -0.93 -11.87
N SER A 31 0.72 -0.91 -11.40
CA SER A 31 -0.08 0.28 -11.19
C SER A 31 -0.94 0.05 -9.96
N LEU A 32 -0.88 0.98 -9.01
CA LEU A 32 -1.53 0.84 -7.70
C LEU A 32 -2.17 2.16 -7.31
N PHE A 33 -3.47 2.15 -7.02
CA PHE A 33 -4.09 3.25 -6.28
C PHE A 33 -3.76 3.07 -4.80
N ALA A 34 -3.19 4.10 -4.18
CA ALA A 34 -2.77 4.05 -2.80
C ALA A 34 -3.02 5.38 -2.11
N LYS A 35 -3.46 5.32 -0.84
CA LYS A 35 -3.50 6.48 0.04
C LYS A 35 -2.09 6.78 0.54
N ILE A 36 -1.62 8.00 0.33
CA ILE A 36 -0.32 8.45 0.82
C ILE A 36 -0.42 8.86 2.29
N LEU A 37 0.46 8.31 3.11
CA LEU A 37 0.58 8.64 4.54
C LEU A 37 1.73 9.61 4.82
N GLY A 38 2.71 9.68 3.92
CA GLY A 38 3.90 10.52 4.05
C GLY A 38 4.98 10.10 3.06
N TYR A 39 6.12 10.76 3.14
CA TYR A 39 7.29 10.45 2.32
C TYR A 39 8.56 10.85 3.07
N ASP A 40 9.67 10.20 2.73
CA ASP A 40 10.99 10.48 3.29
C ASP A 40 12.09 10.25 2.23
N GLU A 41 13.35 10.23 2.65
CA GLU A 41 14.49 10.01 1.77
C GLU A 41 14.54 8.61 1.14
N HIS A 42 13.77 7.65 1.66
CA HIS A 42 13.74 6.27 1.20
C HIS A 42 12.56 5.96 0.28
N GLY A 43 11.41 6.62 0.47
CA GLY A 43 10.23 6.35 -0.37
C GLY A 43 8.96 7.10 0.03
N VAL A 44 7.84 6.56 -0.46
CA VAL A 44 6.48 6.99 -0.06
C VAL A 44 5.90 5.97 0.90
N TRP A 45 5.33 6.42 2.00
CA TRP A 45 4.52 5.61 2.88
C TRP A 45 3.09 5.54 2.38
N ILE A 46 2.56 4.33 2.22
CA ILE A 46 1.19 4.08 1.80
C ILE A 46 0.40 3.29 2.84
N HIS A 47 -0.92 3.47 2.83
CA HIS A 47 -1.82 2.64 3.62
C HIS A 47 -2.07 1.29 2.94
N HIS A 48 -1.87 0.19 3.68
CA HIS A 48 -2.22 -1.17 3.28
C HIS A 48 -3.32 -1.71 4.21
N PRO A 49 -4.56 -1.94 3.74
CA PRO A 49 -5.70 -2.23 4.61
C PRO A 49 -5.69 -3.64 5.23
N LYS A 50 -5.09 -4.63 4.56
CA LYS A 50 -5.20 -6.07 4.91
C LYS A 50 -3.86 -6.80 4.88
N PHE A 51 -2.85 -6.28 5.56
CA PHE A 51 -1.54 -6.91 5.57
C PHE A 51 -1.58 -8.20 6.40
N GLN A 52 -1.06 -9.30 5.85
CA GLN A 52 -1.09 -10.61 6.49
C GLN A 52 0.07 -10.72 7.50
N VAL A 53 -0.25 -10.78 8.78
CA VAL A 53 0.74 -10.95 9.85
C VAL A 53 0.60 -12.32 10.48
N ALA A 54 1.74 -13.00 10.64
CA ALA A 54 1.87 -14.24 11.38
C ALA A 54 1.46 -14.05 12.85
N GLU A 55 0.57 -14.89 13.36
CA GLU A 55 0.34 -14.96 14.80
C GLU A 55 1.45 -15.78 15.47
N ALA A 56 2.16 -15.17 16.41
CA ALA A 56 3.02 -15.89 17.33
C ALA A 56 2.14 -16.58 18.40
N PRO A 57 2.35 -17.88 18.69
CA PRO A 57 1.81 -18.47 19.91
C PRO A 57 2.35 -17.70 21.12
N ASP A 58 1.48 -17.42 22.09
CA ASP A 58 1.72 -16.60 23.28
C ASP A 58 3.15 -16.75 23.83
N GLY A 59 3.92 -15.65 23.79
CA GLY A 59 5.25 -15.54 24.38
C GLY A 59 6.41 -16.25 23.67
N LYS A 60 6.25 -16.79 22.45
CA LYS A 60 7.38 -17.37 21.68
C LYS A 60 7.66 -16.60 20.39
N GLN A 61 8.94 -16.40 20.09
CA GLN A 61 9.39 -15.80 18.82
C GLN A 61 8.72 -16.51 17.64
N ILE A 62 8.30 -15.75 16.63
CA ILE A 62 7.76 -16.25 15.37
C ILE A 62 8.82 -17.16 14.77
N LYS A 63 8.67 -18.48 14.95
CA LYS A 63 9.53 -19.43 14.25
C LYS A 63 9.22 -19.27 12.76
N LEU A 64 10.26 -19.08 11.95
CA LEU A 64 10.26 -18.90 10.50
C LEU A 64 9.59 -20.03 9.69
N ILE A 65 8.92 -20.97 10.36
CA ILE A 65 8.33 -22.18 9.81
C ILE A 65 6.82 -21.99 9.86
N LYS A 66 6.27 -21.44 8.77
CA LYS A 66 4.83 -21.35 8.41
C LYS A 66 3.88 -21.16 9.61
N PRO A 67 3.51 -19.90 9.91
CA PRO A 67 2.51 -19.60 10.92
C PRO A 67 1.21 -20.35 10.58
N SER A 68 0.69 -21.13 11.54
CA SER A 68 -0.58 -21.87 11.35
C SER A 68 -1.80 -20.96 11.26
N LYS A 69 -1.65 -19.70 11.71
CA LYS A 69 -2.68 -18.67 11.66
C LYS A 69 -2.05 -17.35 11.23
N THR A 70 -2.69 -16.70 10.27
CA THR A 70 -2.42 -15.33 9.88
C THR A 70 -3.63 -14.48 10.27
N ARG A 71 -3.37 -13.21 10.57
CA ARG A 71 -4.42 -12.21 10.76
C ARG A 71 -4.20 -11.03 9.82
N GLU A 72 -5.29 -10.47 9.34
CA GLU A 72 -5.28 -9.23 8.57
C GLU A 72 -5.21 -8.04 9.52
N VAL A 73 -4.26 -7.15 9.27
CA VAL A 73 -4.16 -5.86 9.99
C VAL A 73 -3.92 -4.72 9.00
N ALA A 74 -4.40 -3.54 9.35
CA ALA A 74 -3.99 -2.33 8.67
C ALA A 74 -2.50 -2.07 8.93
N ALA A 75 -1.75 -1.77 7.87
CA ALA A 75 -0.32 -1.51 7.94
C ALA A 75 0.04 -0.23 7.16
N SER A 76 1.16 0.36 7.54
CA SER A 76 1.84 1.40 6.75
C SER A 76 3.01 0.73 6.03
N VAL A 77 3.09 0.87 4.72
CA VAL A 77 4.10 0.22 3.88
C VAL A 77 4.91 1.29 3.17
N LEU A 78 6.23 1.22 3.27
CA LEU A 78 7.13 2.07 2.49
C LEU A 78 7.32 1.46 1.09
N ILE A 79 7.03 2.23 0.04
CA ILE A 79 7.42 1.90 -1.32
C ILE A 79 8.69 2.70 -1.66
N PRO A 80 9.84 2.04 -1.84
CA PRO A 80 11.07 2.75 -2.14
C PRO A 80 11.01 3.52 -3.45
N TRP A 81 11.66 4.68 -3.51
CA TRP A 81 11.71 5.53 -4.70
C TRP A 81 12.15 4.79 -5.97
N GLY A 82 13.09 3.85 -5.83
CA GLY A 82 13.62 3.06 -6.94
C GLY A 82 12.59 2.17 -7.65
N PHE A 83 11.42 1.93 -7.04
CA PHE A 83 10.32 1.20 -7.69
C PHE A 83 9.28 2.13 -8.32
N ILE A 84 9.34 3.45 -8.07
CA ILE A 84 8.29 4.39 -8.50
C ILE A 84 8.76 5.15 -9.74
N ILE A 85 8.12 4.87 -10.87
CA ILE A 85 8.32 5.62 -12.12
C ILE A 85 7.63 6.98 -12.04
N SER A 86 6.42 7.00 -11.49
CA SER A 86 5.57 8.19 -11.47
C SER A 86 4.49 8.10 -10.41
N ILE A 87 4.09 9.26 -9.91
CA ILE A 87 2.94 9.46 -9.03
C ILE A 87 1.96 10.36 -9.78
N VAL A 88 0.75 9.85 -10.02
CA VAL A 88 -0.32 10.59 -10.68
C VAL A 88 -1.33 11.02 -9.63
N HIS A 89 -1.46 12.34 -9.45
CA HIS A 89 -2.44 12.99 -8.61
C HIS A 89 -3.65 13.46 -9.44
N PHE A 90 -4.85 13.49 -8.84
CA PHE A 90 -6.11 13.75 -9.54
C PHE A 90 -6.86 14.95 -8.93
N PRO A 91 -6.27 16.17 -8.98
CA PRO A 91 -6.81 17.33 -8.29
C PRO A 91 -8.23 17.67 -8.78
N GLY A 92 -9.17 17.78 -7.84
CA GLY A 92 -10.56 18.17 -8.08
C GLY A 92 -11.45 17.08 -8.69
N VAL A 93 -11.02 15.81 -8.68
CA VAL A 93 -11.81 14.68 -9.23
C VAL A 93 -12.65 14.03 -8.13
N GLU A 94 -13.97 14.17 -8.21
CA GLU A 94 -14.91 13.56 -7.25
C GLU A 94 -14.80 12.02 -7.26
N GLY A 95 -14.69 11.42 -6.08
CA GLY A 95 -14.48 9.97 -5.89
C GLY A 95 -13.02 9.49 -5.97
N LEU A 96 -12.07 10.38 -6.24
CA LEU A 96 -10.63 10.16 -6.07
C LEU A 96 -10.04 11.18 -5.08
N ASP A 97 -10.40 12.45 -5.23
CA ASP A 97 -9.92 13.60 -4.45
C ASP A 97 -10.90 13.98 -3.30
N PHE A 98 -12.23 13.80 -3.48
CA PHE A 98 -13.26 14.04 -2.43
C PHE A 98 -14.57 13.26 -2.73
N PRO A 99 -15.36 12.74 -1.75
CA PRO A 99 -15.07 12.42 -0.35
C PRO A 99 -14.71 10.93 -0.12
N SER A 100 -14.08 10.67 1.03
CA SER A 100 -13.74 9.37 1.67
C SER A 100 -13.77 8.11 0.79
N PRO A 101 -12.65 7.74 0.15
CA PRO A 101 -12.49 6.48 -0.59
C PRO A 101 -12.58 5.20 0.27
N PHE A 102 -12.77 5.32 1.59
CA PHE A 102 -13.01 4.20 2.50
C PHE A 102 -14.32 3.42 2.21
N GLU A 103 -15.17 3.91 1.30
CA GLU A 103 -16.39 3.21 0.87
C GLU A 103 -16.21 2.31 -0.37
N LYS A 104 -15.04 2.33 -1.03
CA LYS A 104 -14.78 1.48 -2.20
C LYS A 104 -13.64 0.51 -1.91
N GLN A 105 -13.79 -0.75 -2.33
CA GLN A 105 -12.68 -1.72 -2.33
C GLN A 105 -11.55 -1.17 -3.18
N ILE A 106 -10.51 -0.65 -2.54
CA ILE A 106 -9.30 -0.20 -3.21
C ILE A 106 -8.22 -1.25 -2.98
N GLY A 107 -7.67 -1.77 -4.08
CA GLY A 107 -6.28 -2.20 -4.13
C GLY A 107 -5.97 -3.70 -4.22
N PHE A 108 -6.92 -4.64 -4.03
CA PHE A 108 -6.57 -6.07 -4.03
C PHE A 108 -7.66 -6.94 -4.65
N ASP A 109 -7.33 -7.64 -5.72
CA ASP A 109 -8.08 -8.81 -6.17
C ASP A 109 -7.70 -9.99 -5.27
N THR A 110 -8.65 -10.46 -4.47
CA THR A 110 -8.57 -11.80 -3.89
C THR A 110 -9.17 -12.77 -4.91
N ASP A 111 -8.33 -13.47 -5.66
CA ASP A 111 -8.75 -14.61 -6.46
C ASP A 111 -9.32 -15.69 -5.52
N THR A 112 -10.63 -15.65 -5.28
CA THR A 112 -11.38 -16.83 -4.84
C THR A 112 -11.77 -17.63 -6.07
N LYS A 113 -11.01 -18.70 -6.33
CA LYS A 113 -11.49 -19.90 -7.01
C LYS A 113 -11.28 -21.11 -6.13
#